data_AF-A0A2N2RHQ8-F1
#
_entry.id   AF-A0A2N2RHQ8-F1
#
_cell.length_a   1.000
_cell.length_b   1.000
_cell.length_c   1.000
_cell.angle_alpha   90.00
_cell.angle_beta   90.00
_cell.angle_gamma   90.00
#
_symmetry.space_group_name_H-M   'P 1'
#
loop_
_entity.id
_entity.type
_entity.pdbx_description
1 polymer ?
#
loop_
_entity_poly.entity_id
_entity_poly.type
_entity_poly.pdbx_seq_one_letter_code
_entity_poly.pdbx_strand_id
1 'polypeptide(L)' 'MAKGKFERTKPHVNVGTIGHVDHGKTTLTAA' A
#
# COMPACT_ATOMS: atom_id res chain seq x y z
N MET A 1 13.97 7.41 -13.44
CA MET A 1 14.93 7.52 -12.32
C MET A 1 15.19 6.12 -11.77
N ALA A 2 16.44 5.68 -11.72
CA ALA A 2 16.75 4.39 -11.11
C ALA A 2 16.69 4.57 -9.58
N LYS A 3 15.71 3.93 -8.94
CA LYS A 3 15.64 3.91 -7.48
C LYS A 3 16.78 3.01 -6.98
N GLY A 4 17.58 3.48 -6.03
CA GLY A 4 18.66 2.70 -5.43
C GLY A 4 18.16 1.40 -4.77
N LYS A 5 19.08 0.50 -4.41
CA LYS A 5 18.73 -0.76 -3.74
C LYS A 5 18.01 -0.45 -2.42
N PHE A 6 16.79 -0.96 -2.26
CA PHE A 6 16.01 -0.77 -1.05
C PHE A 6 16.48 -1.72 0.06
N GLU A 7 16.92 -1.18 1.19
CA GLU A 7 17.29 -1.95 2.37
C GLU A 7 16.06 -2.23 3.24
N ARG A 8 15.73 -3.52 3.41
CA ARG A 8 14.60 -3.98 4.22
C ARG A 8 15.01 -4.16 5.68
N THR A 9 15.07 -3.07 6.43
CA THR A 9 15.41 -3.12 7.87
C THR A 9 14.23 -3.50 8.77
N LYS A 10 13.00 -3.45 8.23
CA LYS A 10 11.75 -3.74 8.97
C LYS A 10 11.06 -5.01 8.44
N PRO A 11 10.25 -5.70 9.28
CA PRO A 11 9.38 -6.78 8.83
C PRO A 11 8.44 -6.30 7.72
N HIS A 12 8.26 -7.15 6.70
CA HIS A 12 7.35 -6.88 5.60
C HIS A 12 5.97 -7.46 5.89
N VAL A 13 4.93 -6.70 5.56
CA VAL A 13 3.54 -7.13 5.73
C VAL A 13 2.76 -6.85 4.46
N ASN A 14 1.96 -7.83 4.03
CA ASN A 14 1.02 -7.69 2.92
C ASN A 14 -0.36 -7.33 3.46
N VAL A 15 -0.94 -6.21 3.02
CA VAL A 15 -2.27 -5.75 3.43
C VAL A 15 -3.04 -5.20 2.23
N GLY A 16 -4.36 -5.14 2.36
CA GLY A 16 -5.24 -4.53 1.35
C GLY A 16 -6.58 -4.12 1.93
N THR A 17 -7.22 -3.15 1.28
CA THR A 17 -8.55 -2.65 1.67
C THR A 17 -9.63 -3.35 0.85
N ILE A 18 -10.56 -4.04 1.52
CA ILE A 18 -11.70 -4.77 0.92
C ILE A 18 -13.04 -4.16 1.33
N GLY A 19 -14.12 -4.44 0.61
CA GLY A 19 -15.47 -3.93 0.92
C GLY A 19 -16.34 -3.58 -0.30
N HIS A 20 -17.55 -3.07 -0.05
CA HIS A 20 -18.56 -2.73 -1.07
C HIS A 20 -18.11 -1.62 -2.04
N VAL A 21 -18.68 -1.58 -3.25
CA VAL A 21 -18.43 -0.52 -4.24
C VAL A 21 -18.74 0.86 -3.62
N ASP A 22 -18.02 1.89 -4.06
CA ASP A 22 -18.19 3.29 -3.59
C ASP A 22 -17.91 3.58 -2.09
N HIS A 23 -17.48 2.61 -1.30
CA HIS A 23 -17.03 2.83 0.09
C HIS A 23 -15.63 3.44 0.22
N GLY A 24 -15.06 3.99 -0.85
CA GLY A 24 -13.82 4.78 -0.77
C GLY A 24 -12.52 4.00 -0.54
N LYS A 25 -12.46 2.70 -0.85
CA LYS A 25 -11.24 1.86 -0.64
C LYS A 25 -9.99 2.42 -1.34
N THR A 26 -10.14 2.93 -2.57
CA THR A 26 -9.07 3.57 -3.33
C THR A 26 -8.65 4.88 -2.69
N THR A 27 -9.62 5.74 -2.32
CA THR A 27 -9.37 7.03 -1.67
C THR A 27 -8.64 6.85 -0.34
N LEU A 28 -9.03 5.85 0.46
CA LEU A 28 -8.38 5.54 1.74
C LEU A 28 -6.92 5.09 1.56
N THR A 29 -6.61 4.36 0.49
CA THR A 29 -5.24 3.86 0.23
C THR A 29 -4.32 4.94 -0.35
N ALA A 30 -4.91 5.93 -1.03
CA ALA A 30 -4.16 6.99 -1.71
C ALA A 30 -3.85 8.21 -0.82
N ALA A 31 -4.60 8.40 0.27
CA ALA A 31 -4.34 9.42 1.30
C ALA A 31 -3.14 9.06 2.17
#